data_AF-A0A383WK79-F1
#
_entry.id   AF-A0A383WK79-F1
#
_cell.length_a   1.000
_cell.length_b   1.000
_cell.length_c   1.000
_cell.angle_alpha   90.00
_cell.angle_beta   90.00
_cell.angle_gamma   90.00
#
_symmetry.space_group_name_H-M   'P 1'
#
loop_
_entity.id
_entity.type
_entity.pdbx_description
1 polymer ?
#
loop_
_entity_poly.entity_id
_entity_poly.type
_entity_poly.pdbx_seq_one_letter_code
_entity_poly.pdbx_strand_id
1 'polypeptide(L)'
;MRPRQAALQPLQQLVLVLALLSACTIRCSSADTTETQPNYEYSSCSKQCLEANCDTIALRYGKYCGVGHGGCPGEEPCDEADACCKQHDDCVGEKHVLDSECHADFLACLDQVMLSGGHGFSKVCPYSMVIPTMKNGIEMTMMFGDLFNGLADSNELGFGGGAAAAGGKQRSSGGSSKRRRPSNAAKRRARA
;
A
#
# COMPACT_ATOMS: atom_id res chain seq x y z
N MET A 1 49.79 29.04 5.76
CA MET A 1 49.39 28.64 7.13
C MET A 1 48.41 27.48 7.01
N ARG A 2 48.74 26.29 7.55
CA ARG A 2 47.85 25.12 7.62
C ARG A 2 47.49 24.90 9.09
N PRO A 3 46.22 24.69 9.47
CA PRO A 3 45.89 24.40 10.85
C PRO A 3 46.38 23.00 11.23
N ARG A 4 47.04 22.89 12.39
CA ARG A 4 47.42 21.63 13.02
C ARG A 4 46.15 20.93 13.50
N GLN A 5 45.76 19.83 12.85
CA GLN A 5 44.79 18.91 13.41
C GLN A 5 45.45 18.17 14.58
N ALA A 6 44.92 18.36 15.79
CA ALA A 6 45.27 17.57 16.95
C ALA A 6 44.69 16.17 16.77
N ALA A 7 45.55 15.19 16.48
CA ALA A 7 45.17 13.79 16.42
C ALA A 7 44.84 13.30 17.84
N LEU A 8 43.56 13.23 18.17
CA LEU A 8 43.08 12.54 19.36
C LEU A 8 43.39 11.04 19.23
N GLN A 9 44.03 10.46 20.24
CA GLN A 9 44.51 9.08 20.22
C GLN A 9 43.33 8.08 20.24
N PRO A 10 43.43 6.92 19.55
CA PRO A 10 42.35 5.94 19.41
C PRO A 10 41.84 5.36 20.74
N LEU A 11 42.69 5.39 21.78
CA LEU A 11 42.33 5.00 23.14
C LEU A 11 41.29 5.95 23.78
N GLN A 12 41.32 7.26 23.50
CA GLN A 12 40.32 8.19 24.03
C GLN A 12 38.94 7.97 23.40
N GLN A 13 38.86 7.59 22.12
CA GLN A 13 37.59 7.25 21.48
C GLN A 13 36.98 5.97 22.07
N LEU A 14 37.81 4.96 22.36
CA LEU A 14 37.33 3.71 22.97
C LEU A 14 36.76 3.93 24.39
N VAL A 15 37.39 4.78 25.20
CA VAL A 15 36.92 5.11 26.56
C VAL A 15 35.58 5.86 26.51
N LEU A 16 35.39 6.77 25.55
CA LEU A 16 34.12 7.48 25.34
C LEU A 16 32.97 6.54 24.94
N VAL A 17 33.24 5.57 24.06
CA VAL A 17 32.21 4.59 23.63
C VAL A 17 31.80 3.67 24.78
N LEU A 18 32.75 3.19 25.58
CA LEU A 18 32.47 2.35 26.75
C LEU A 18 31.69 3.12 27.84
N ALA A 19 31.97 4.41 28.03
CA ALA A 19 31.24 5.25 28.98
C ALA A 19 29.77 5.49 28.55
N LEU A 20 29.50 5.64 27.25
CA LEU A 20 28.14 5.82 26.72
C LEU A 20 27.30 4.54 26.81
N LEU A 21 27.90 3.37 26.61
CA LEU A 21 27.22 2.07 26.73
C LEU A 21 26.84 1.74 28.19
N SER A 22 27.66 2.18 29.15
CA SER A 22 27.40 1.98 30.59
C SER A 22 26.28 2.85 31.16
N ALA A 23 25.84 3.91 30.46
CA ALA A 23 24.79 4.81 30.92
C ALA A 23 23.36 4.33 30.59
N CYS A 24 23.21 3.27 29.79
CA CYS A 24 21.89 2.79 29.32
C CYS A 24 21.23 1.76 30.27
N THR A 25 21.91 1.31 31.33
CA THR A 25 21.42 0.20 32.18
C THR A 25 20.84 0.63 33.54
N ILE A 26 20.56 1.91 33.79
CA ILE A 26 20.04 2.37 35.08
C ILE A 26 18.78 3.25 34.93
N ARG A 27 17.64 2.62 35.31
CA ARG A 27 16.27 3.13 35.60
C ARG A 27 15.21 3.09 34.48
N CYS A 28 14.72 1.90 34.15
CA CYS A 28 13.27 1.71 33.99
C CYS A 28 12.68 1.35 35.36
N SER A 29 12.23 2.35 36.12
CA SER A 29 11.28 2.13 37.21
C SER A 29 9.88 2.27 36.60
N SER A 30 9.14 1.16 36.55
CA SER A 30 7.74 1.15 36.15
C SER A 30 6.93 1.95 37.17
N ALA A 31 6.63 3.21 36.84
CA ALA A 31 5.57 3.94 37.51
C ALA A 31 4.25 3.47 36.89
N ASP A 32 3.46 2.77 37.68
CA ASP A 32 2.06 2.47 37.41
C ASP A 32 1.30 3.80 37.49
N THR A 33 1.21 4.49 36.36
CA THR A 33 0.17 5.50 36.16
C THR A 33 -1.07 4.74 35.71
N THR A 34 -2.07 4.70 36.59
CA THR A 34 -3.47 4.58 36.19
C THR A 34 -3.83 5.79 35.33
N GLU A 35 -3.35 5.81 34.10
CA GLU A 35 -3.87 6.65 33.04
C GLU A 35 -5.16 5.97 32.62
N THR A 36 -6.29 6.61 32.93
CA THR A 36 -7.52 6.39 32.19
C THR A 36 -7.15 6.50 30.73
N GLN A 37 -6.98 5.35 30.06
CA GLN A 37 -6.77 5.29 28.63
C GLN A 37 -7.90 6.14 28.04
N PRO A 38 -7.61 7.26 27.35
CA PRO A 38 -8.65 7.94 26.61
C PRO A 38 -9.29 6.87 25.76
N ASN A 39 -10.60 6.70 25.93
CA ASN A 39 -11.42 5.90 25.04
C ASN A 39 -10.89 6.18 23.63
N TYR A 40 -10.25 5.19 23.01
CA TYR A 40 -9.88 5.27 21.61
C TYR A 40 -11.20 5.16 20.86
N GLU A 41 -11.93 6.27 20.89
CA GLU A 41 -13.14 6.47 20.14
C GLU A 41 -12.71 6.29 18.70
N TYR A 42 -13.09 5.15 18.10
CA TYR A 42 -12.97 4.86 16.68
C TYR A 42 -13.82 5.88 15.91
N SER A 43 -13.35 7.11 15.93
CA SER A 43 -13.94 8.33 15.38
C SER A 43 -13.09 8.84 14.22
N SER A 44 -12.23 7.97 13.65
CA SER A 44 -11.32 8.34 12.55
C SER A 44 -11.83 7.92 11.17
N CYS A 45 -13.11 7.55 11.04
CA CYS A 45 -13.74 7.32 9.74
C CYS A 45 -14.32 8.63 9.19
N SER A 46 -14.28 8.79 7.87
CA SER A 46 -14.77 10.00 7.20
C SER A 46 -16.28 9.93 6.94
N LYS A 47 -16.97 11.04 7.25
CA LYS A 47 -18.37 11.28 6.83
C LYS A 47 -18.47 12.36 5.75
N GLN A 48 -17.35 12.97 5.37
CA GLN A 48 -17.30 14.12 4.48
C GLN A 48 -16.40 13.82 3.29
N CYS A 49 -16.74 14.38 2.13
CA CYS A 49 -15.92 14.31 0.94
C CYS A 49 -14.73 15.26 1.09
N LEU A 50 -13.54 14.72 1.28
CA LEU A 50 -12.30 15.47 1.44
C LEU A 50 -11.54 15.57 0.11
N GLU A 51 -10.82 16.66 -0.06
CA GLU A 51 -9.99 16.94 -1.25
C GLU A 51 -8.65 17.53 -0.79
N ALA A 52 -7.68 16.66 -0.47
CA ALA A 52 -6.37 17.08 0.03
C ALA A 52 -5.22 16.27 -0.56
N ASN A 53 -4.06 16.93 -0.73
CA ASN A 53 -2.79 16.33 -1.17
C ASN A 53 -2.89 15.52 -2.48
N CYS A 54 -3.62 16.05 -3.46
CA CYS A 54 -4.16 15.31 -4.61
C CYS A 54 -3.13 14.79 -5.62
N ASP A 55 -1.89 15.23 -5.49
CA ASP A 55 -0.73 14.87 -6.31
C ASP A 55 0.34 14.08 -5.53
N THR A 56 0.03 13.64 -4.31
CA THR A 56 0.96 12.89 -3.45
C THR A 56 0.36 11.59 -2.94
N ILE A 57 1.20 10.69 -2.41
CA ILE A 57 0.73 9.45 -1.77
C ILE A 57 -0.09 9.68 -0.49
N ALA A 58 -0.03 10.90 0.09
CA ALA A 58 -0.83 11.31 1.25
C ALA A 58 -2.20 11.87 0.85
N LEU A 59 -2.65 11.57 -0.37
CA LEU A 59 -3.94 11.94 -0.93
C LEU A 59 -5.09 11.51 -0.02
N ARG A 60 -6.03 12.44 0.19
CA ARG A 60 -7.35 12.18 0.76
C ARG A 60 -8.37 12.68 -0.23
N TYR A 61 -9.05 11.74 -0.88
CA TYR A 61 -10.07 12.02 -1.88
C TYR A 61 -11.36 11.31 -1.52
N GLY A 62 -12.46 12.06 -1.48
CA GLY A 62 -13.75 11.51 -1.08
C GLY A 62 -13.76 11.10 0.40
N LYS A 63 -14.39 9.97 0.70
CA LYS A 63 -14.44 9.42 2.06
C LYS A 63 -13.49 8.23 2.25
N TYR A 64 -13.07 7.58 1.16
CA TYR A 64 -12.39 6.29 1.19
C TYR A 64 -10.99 6.34 0.58
N CYS A 65 -10.72 7.19 -0.42
CA CYS A 65 -9.41 7.16 -1.07
C CYS A 65 -8.31 7.79 -0.21
N GLY A 66 -7.38 6.96 0.29
CA GLY A 66 -6.14 7.40 0.90
C GLY A 66 -5.56 6.40 1.89
N VAL A 67 -4.24 6.39 2.07
CA VAL A 67 -3.60 5.47 3.03
C VAL A 67 -4.05 5.83 4.46
N GLY A 68 -4.69 4.87 5.14
CA GLY A 68 -5.23 5.07 6.49
C GLY A 68 -6.41 6.05 6.54
N HIS A 69 -7.05 6.30 5.40
CA HIS A 69 -8.30 7.04 5.27
C HIS A 69 -9.39 6.07 4.88
N GLY A 70 -10.59 6.20 5.45
CA GLY A 70 -11.70 5.30 5.16
C GLY A 70 -13.01 5.90 5.65
N GLY A 71 -14.11 5.59 4.95
CA GLY A 71 -15.43 6.13 5.28
C GLY A 71 -16.10 5.41 6.45
N CYS A 72 -17.04 6.07 7.11
CA CYS A 72 -17.78 5.44 8.20
C CYS A 72 -18.75 4.36 7.69
N PRO A 73 -19.11 3.36 8.53
CA PRO A 73 -20.12 2.38 8.16
C PRO A 73 -21.43 3.03 7.71
N GLY A 74 -21.92 2.63 6.55
CA GLY A 74 -23.16 3.16 5.96
C GLY A 74 -23.02 4.49 5.22
N GLU A 75 -21.83 5.06 5.13
CA GLU A 75 -21.60 6.23 4.27
C GLU A 75 -21.53 5.80 2.80
N GLU A 76 -22.19 6.57 1.93
CA GLU A 76 -22.07 6.38 0.48
C GLU A 76 -20.82 7.09 -0.04
N PRO A 77 -20.15 6.53 -1.07
CA PRO A 77 -19.03 7.19 -1.76
C PRO A 77 -19.43 8.54 -2.38
N CYS A 78 -18.46 9.44 -2.49
CA CYS A 78 -18.66 10.77 -3.04
C CYS A 78 -18.82 10.78 -4.58
N ASP A 79 -18.19 9.84 -5.26
CA ASP A 79 -18.28 9.62 -6.71
C ASP A 79 -17.82 8.19 -7.09
N GLU A 80 -17.69 7.93 -8.39
CA GLU A 80 -17.29 6.63 -8.94
C GLU A 80 -15.85 6.24 -8.56
N ALA A 81 -14.92 7.19 -8.46
CA ALA A 81 -13.55 6.91 -8.05
C ALA A 81 -13.49 6.57 -6.54
N ASP A 82 -14.23 7.30 -5.72
CA ASP A 82 -14.36 7.01 -4.28
C ASP A 82 -15.07 5.67 -4.04
N ALA A 83 -15.97 5.24 -4.93
CA ALA A 83 -16.58 3.92 -4.88
C ALA A 83 -15.56 2.80 -5.14
N CYS A 84 -14.61 2.99 -6.06
CA CYS A 84 -13.48 2.06 -6.23
C CYS A 84 -12.66 1.95 -4.94
N CYS A 85 -12.40 3.07 -4.26
CA CYS A 85 -11.65 3.08 -3.01
C CYS A 85 -12.39 2.37 -1.88
N LYS A 86 -13.70 2.59 -1.75
CA LYS A 86 -14.53 1.85 -0.80
C LYS A 86 -14.44 0.34 -1.01
N GLN A 87 -14.54 -0.11 -2.27
CA GLN A 87 -14.45 -1.53 -2.59
C GLN A 87 -13.05 -2.09 -2.32
N HIS A 88 -12.00 -1.31 -2.57
CA HIS A 88 -10.62 -1.67 -2.25
C HIS A 88 -10.41 -1.81 -0.74
N ASP A 89 -10.87 -0.83 0.06
CA ASP A 89 -10.81 -0.84 1.52
C ASP A 89 -11.55 -2.06 2.10
N ASP A 90 -12.76 -2.34 1.62
CA ASP A 90 -13.55 -3.52 2.01
C ASP A 90 -12.77 -4.81 1.68
N CYS A 91 -12.17 -4.92 0.49
CA CYS A 91 -11.39 -6.08 0.06
C CYS A 91 -10.15 -6.32 0.93
N VAL A 92 -9.34 -5.28 1.20
CA VAL A 92 -8.13 -5.42 2.03
C VAL A 92 -8.44 -5.60 3.51
N GLY A 93 -9.61 -5.12 3.96
CA GLY A 93 -10.13 -5.37 5.30
C GLY A 93 -10.52 -6.82 5.52
N GLU A 94 -11.06 -7.50 4.51
CA GLU A 94 -11.38 -8.93 4.54
C GLU A 94 -10.16 -9.83 4.32
N LYS A 95 -9.22 -9.40 3.46
CA LYS A 95 -7.99 -10.13 3.14
C LYS A 95 -6.79 -9.55 3.90
N HIS A 96 -5.90 -8.85 3.20
CA HIS A 96 -4.79 -8.10 3.79
C HIS A 96 -4.34 -6.96 2.87
N VAL A 97 -3.64 -5.97 3.44
CA VAL A 97 -3.22 -4.74 2.74
C VAL A 97 -2.28 -4.95 1.55
N LEU A 98 -1.66 -6.13 1.42
CA LEU A 98 -0.76 -6.49 0.30
C LEU A 98 -1.42 -7.46 -0.71
N ASP A 99 -2.74 -7.64 -0.67
CA ASP A 99 -3.43 -8.62 -1.53
C ASP A 99 -3.43 -8.15 -2.99
N SER A 100 -2.76 -8.91 -3.85
CA SER A 100 -2.58 -8.55 -5.26
C SER A 100 -3.89 -8.53 -6.05
N GLU A 101 -4.89 -9.32 -5.64
CA GLU A 101 -6.20 -9.34 -6.29
C GLU A 101 -6.96 -8.04 -5.98
N CYS A 102 -7.00 -7.62 -4.71
CA CYS A 102 -7.59 -6.33 -4.32
C CYS A 102 -6.95 -5.16 -5.08
N HIS A 103 -5.63 -5.18 -5.25
CA HIS A 103 -4.90 -4.14 -5.99
C HIS A 103 -5.19 -4.17 -7.50
N ALA A 104 -5.22 -5.35 -8.12
CA ALA A 104 -5.53 -5.50 -9.54
C ALA A 104 -6.96 -5.03 -9.86
N ASP A 105 -7.93 -5.41 -9.02
CA ASP A 105 -9.33 -5.00 -9.18
C ASP A 105 -9.50 -3.49 -9.00
N PHE A 106 -8.80 -2.91 -8.03
CA PHE A 106 -8.79 -1.46 -7.84
C PHE A 106 -8.27 -0.70 -9.06
N LEU A 107 -7.15 -1.14 -9.64
CA LEU A 107 -6.59 -0.54 -10.87
C LEU A 107 -7.58 -0.65 -12.05
N ALA A 108 -8.23 -1.81 -12.21
CA ALA A 108 -9.23 -2.02 -13.26
C ALA A 108 -10.47 -1.13 -13.06
N CYS A 109 -10.92 -0.95 -11.81
CA CYS A 109 -12.03 -0.05 -11.47
C CYS A 109 -11.71 1.39 -11.87
N LEU A 110 -10.53 1.90 -11.48
CA LEU A 110 -10.09 3.25 -11.83
C LEU A 110 -9.97 3.47 -13.35
N ASP A 111 -9.53 2.45 -14.11
CA ASP A 111 -9.48 2.52 -15.56
C ASP A 111 -10.88 2.67 -16.18
N GLN A 112 -11.90 1.99 -15.64
CA GLN A 112 -13.28 2.15 -16.09
C GLN A 112 -13.83 3.55 -15.79
N VAL A 113 -13.50 4.11 -14.62
CA VAL A 113 -13.89 5.49 -14.25
C VAL A 113 -13.25 6.51 -15.19
N MET A 114 -12.00 6.31 -15.60
CA MET A 114 -11.36 7.18 -16.61
C MET A 114 -12.03 7.07 -17.97
N LEU A 115 -12.50 5.87 -18.35
CA LEU A 115 -13.21 5.64 -19.61
C LEU A 115 -14.65 6.20 -19.61
N SER A 116 -15.31 6.28 -18.45
CA SER A 116 -16.66 6.85 -18.32
C SER A 116 -16.68 8.36 -18.61
N GLY A 117 -15.50 9.01 -18.55
CA GLY A 117 -15.36 10.44 -18.80
C GLY A 117 -15.90 11.30 -17.65
N GLY A 118 -16.08 10.74 -16.46
CA GLY A 118 -16.50 11.47 -15.26
C GLY A 118 -15.51 12.58 -14.89
N HIS A 119 -16.01 13.59 -14.18
CA HIS A 119 -15.21 14.72 -13.70
C HIS A 119 -14.88 14.66 -12.20
N GLY A 120 -15.44 13.67 -11.49
CA GLY A 120 -15.38 13.58 -10.03
C GLY A 120 -16.22 14.64 -9.32
N PHE A 121 -16.31 14.55 -7.98
CA PHE A 121 -17.03 15.55 -7.17
C PHE A 121 -16.22 16.84 -6.96
N SER A 122 -14.88 16.76 -7.03
CA SER A 122 -13.96 17.84 -6.70
C SER A 122 -13.56 18.67 -7.93
N LYS A 123 -13.52 19.99 -7.77
CA LYS A 123 -12.92 20.90 -8.75
C LYS A 123 -11.42 21.12 -8.52
N VAL A 124 -10.97 20.93 -7.28
CA VAL A 124 -9.56 21.11 -6.87
C VAL A 124 -8.72 19.91 -7.28
N CYS A 125 -9.31 18.73 -7.21
CA CYS A 125 -8.68 17.44 -7.38
C CYS A 125 -9.38 16.66 -8.50
N PRO A 126 -9.17 17.05 -9.76
CA PRO A 126 -9.80 16.39 -10.89
C PRO A 126 -9.29 14.95 -11.05
N TYR A 127 -10.09 14.09 -11.69
CA TYR A 127 -9.71 12.71 -12.03
C TYR A 127 -8.35 12.59 -12.74
N SER A 128 -8.01 13.56 -13.61
CA SER A 128 -6.72 13.60 -14.30
C SER A 128 -5.50 13.71 -13.37
N MET A 129 -5.70 14.08 -12.11
CA MET A 129 -4.67 14.17 -11.08
C MET A 129 -4.79 13.03 -10.06
N VAL A 130 -6.00 12.81 -9.53
CA VAL A 130 -6.18 11.86 -8.41
C VAL A 130 -6.08 10.41 -8.85
N ILE A 131 -6.61 10.05 -10.02
CA ILE A 131 -6.59 8.66 -10.49
C ILE A 131 -5.16 8.19 -10.80
N PRO A 132 -4.32 8.95 -11.56
CA PRO A 132 -2.92 8.58 -11.73
C PRO A 132 -2.15 8.49 -10.41
N THR A 133 -2.42 9.39 -9.46
CA THR A 133 -1.78 9.37 -8.13
C THR A 133 -2.13 8.09 -7.36
N MET A 134 -3.40 7.69 -7.36
CA MET A 134 -3.86 6.44 -6.74
C MET A 134 -3.23 5.20 -7.41
N LYS A 135 -3.22 5.16 -8.75
CA LYS A 135 -2.60 4.04 -9.51
C LYS A 135 -1.12 3.90 -9.17
N ASN A 136 -0.37 5.01 -9.19
CA ASN A 136 1.05 5.02 -8.84
C ASN A 136 1.30 4.52 -7.41
N GLY A 137 0.45 4.93 -6.45
CA GLY A 137 0.55 4.48 -5.05
C GLY A 137 0.41 2.97 -4.90
N ILE A 138 -0.56 2.38 -5.60
CA ILE A 138 -0.80 0.93 -5.56
C ILE A 138 0.28 0.16 -6.31
N GLU A 139 0.71 0.60 -7.49
CA GLU A 139 1.79 -0.06 -8.22
C GLU A 139 3.10 -0.10 -7.41
N MET A 140 3.44 1.00 -6.72
CA MET A 140 4.58 1.02 -5.80
C MET A 140 4.40 0.01 -4.65
N THR A 141 3.20 -0.06 -4.06
CA THR A 141 2.92 -0.99 -2.95
C THR A 141 3.04 -2.46 -3.39
N MET A 142 2.54 -2.80 -4.59
CA MET A 142 2.70 -4.14 -5.16
C MET A 142 4.17 -4.48 -5.38
N MET A 143 4.97 -3.55 -5.91
CA MET A 143 6.42 -3.76 -6.09
C MET A 143 7.15 -4.00 -4.76
N PHE A 144 6.77 -3.29 -3.69
CA PHE A 144 7.33 -3.54 -2.36
C PHE A 144 6.89 -4.91 -1.82
N GLY A 145 5.62 -5.30 -2.00
CA GLY A 145 5.12 -6.62 -1.64
C GLY A 145 5.93 -7.75 -2.29
N ASP A 146 6.15 -7.67 -3.60
CA ASP A 146 6.95 -8.64 -4.36
C ASP A 146 8.42 -8.68 -3.90
N LEU A 147 9.02 -7.52 -3.61
CA LEU A 147 10.39 -7.44 -3.09
C LEU A 147 10.51 -8.11 -1.70
N PHE A 148 9.59 -7.82 -0.78
CA PHE A 148 9.61 -8.42 0.55
C PHE A 148 9.30 -9.92 0.51
N ASN A 149 8.39 -10.36 -0.37
CA ASN A 149 8.15 -11.79 -0.61
C ASN A 149 9.41 -12.46 -1.18
N GLY A 150 10.11 -11.83 -2.14
CA GLY A 150 11.38 -12.32 -2.66
C GLY A 150 12.51 -12.33 -1.62
N LEU A 151 12.53 -11.38 -0.68
CA LEU A 151 13.49 -11.35 0.43
C LEU A 151 13.16 -12.37 1.53
N ALA A 152 11.88 -12.63 1.79
CA ALA A 152 11.45 -13.72 2.67
C ALA A 152 11.84 -15.08 2.07
N ASP A 153 11.76 -15.24 0.74
CA ASP A 153 12.30 -16.38 0.00
C ASP A 153 13.85 -16.41 0.00
N SER A 154 14.48 -15.23 0.09
CA SER A 154 15.95 -15.10 0.18
C SER A 154 16.53 -15.43 1.56
N ASN A 155 15.71 -15.77 2.56
CA ASN A 155 16.22 -16.32 3.83
C ASN A 155 16.72 -17.78 3.69
N GLU A 156 16.76 -18.33 2.46
CA GLU A 156 17.54 -19.52 2.12
C GLU A 156 18.93 -19.21 1.50
N LEU A 157 19.37 -17.95 1.48
CA LEU A 157 20.71 -17.58 0.98
C LEU A 157 21.57 -16.90 2.05
N GLY A 158 21.86 -17.66 3.11
CA GLY A 158 22.92 -17.36 4.06
C GLY A 158 23.63 -18.63 4.53
N PHE A 159 24.83 -18.88 4.00
CA PHE A 159 25.90 -19.61 4.69
C PHE A 159 25.61 -21.04 5.21
N GLY A 160 25.96 -22.04 4.40
CA GLY A 160 26.62 -23.25 4.90
C GLY A 160 25.80 -24.56 4.93
N GLY A 161 26.42 -25.59 4.34
CA GLY A 161 26.21 -26.99 4.76
C GLY A 161 25.20 -27.77 3.92
N GLY A 162 25.70 -28.51 2.92
CA GLY A 162 24.85 -29.36 2.09
C GLY A 162 24.26 -30.56 2.82
N ALA A 163 23.12 -31.02 2.31
CA ALA A 163 22.78 -32.43 2.16
C ALA A 163 21.66 -32.54 1.11
N ALA A 164 21.88 -33.39 0.12
CA ALA A 164 20.91 -33.75 -0.89
C ALA A 164 19.70 -34.48 -0.29
N ALA A 165 18.51 -34.31 -0.88
CA ALA A 165 17.80 -35.38 -1.61
C ALA A 165 16.32 -35.05 -1.87
N ALA A 166 15.90 -35.37 -3.11
CA ALA A 166 14.55 -35.72 -3.59
C ALA A 166 13.45 -34.66 -3.46
N GLY A 167 12.70 -34.28 -4.50
CA GLY A 167 12.35 -34.97 -5.74
C GLY A 167 10.85 -34.73 -5.97
N GLY A 168 10.50 -33.95 -7.00
CA GLY A 168 9.10 -33.59 -7.27
C GLY A 168 8.92 -33.00 -8.66
N LYS A 169 8.98 -33.87 -9.66
CA LYS A 169 8.81 -33.59 -11.09
C LYS A 169 7.32 -33.60 -11.44
N GLN A 170 6.82 -32.57 -12.13
CA GLN A 170 5.78 -32.65 -13.18
C GLN A 170 5.61 -31.25 -13.79
N ARG A 171 6.25 -30.90 -14.92
CA ARG A 171 6.08 -31.32 -16.34
C ARG A 171 4.92 -30.61 -17.05
N SER A 172 5.35 -29.82 -18.03
CA SER A 172 4.63 -29.05 -19.04
C SER A 172 3.80 -29.89 -20.02
N SER A 173 2.67 -29.33 -20.45
CA SER A 173 2.03 -29.46 -21.77
C SER A 173 1.03 -28.29 -21.89
N GLY A 174 1.11 -27.30 -22.78
CA GLY A 174 1.39 -27.36 -24.21
C GLY A 174 0.06 -27.52 -24.97
N GLY A 175 -0.45 -26.47 -25.63
CA GLY A 175 -1.62 -26.61 -26.52
C GLY A 175 -2.37 -25.36 -26.97
N SER A 176 -1.82 -24.69 -28.00
CA SER A 176 -2.45 -23.91 -29.07
C SER A 176 -3.98 -23.65 -29.10
N SER A 177 -4.30 -22.35 -29.25
CA SER A 177 -5.04 -21.77 -30.38
C SER A 177 -6.46 -22.30 -30.68
N LYS A 178 -7.48 -21.48 -30.35
CA LYS A 178 -8.71 -21.37 -31.15
C LYS A 178 -9.38 -20.01 -30.96
N ARG A 179 -9.27 -19.20 -32.02
CA ARG A 179 -10.16 -18.07 -32.32
C ARG A 179 -11.63 -18.53 -32.27
N ARG A 180 -12.49 -17.81 -31.54
CA ARG A 180 -13.92 -17.70 -31.88
C ARG A 180 -14.35 -16.24 -31.78
N ARG A 181 -15.00 -15.81 -32.86
CA ARG A 181 -15.55 -14.49 -33.17
C ARG A 181 -16.71 -14.11 -32.22
N PRO A 182 -17.02 -12.80 -32.13
CA PRO A 182 -18.17 -12.29 -31.39
C PRO A 182 -19.50 -12.65 -32.06
N SER A 183 -20.50 -12.98 -31.26
CA SER A 183 -21.89 -13.12 -31.68
C SER A 183 -22.56 -11.75 -31.75
N ASN A 184 -22.78 -11.28 -32.98
CA ASN A 184 -23.74 -10.21 -33.28
C ASN A 184 -25.17 -10.71 -33.01
N ALA A 185 -25.79 -10.26 -31.92
CA ALA A 185 -27.19 -10.52 -31.62
C ALA A 185 -27.84 -9.34 -30.87
N ALA A 186 -27.89 -8.15 -31.48
CA ALA A 186 -28.89 -7.11 -31.16
C ALA A 186 -28.77 -5.92 -32.13
N LYS A 187 -28.98 -6.13 -33.43
CA LYS A 187 -29.25 -5.03 -34.37
C LYS A 187 -30.28 -5.47 -35.39
N ARG A 188 -31.56 -5.39 -35.01
CA ARG A 188 -32.72 -5.30 -35.92
C ARG A 188 -34.03 -5.15 -35.14
N ARG A 189 -34.44 -3.90 -34.91
CA ARG A 189 -35.79 -3.37 -35.15
C ARG A 189 -35.76 -1.86 -34.96
N ALA A 190 -35.33 -1.18 -36.02
CA ALA A 190 -35.88 0.12 -36.38
C ALA A 190 -37.05 -0.13 -37.34
N ARG A 191 -38.06 0.74 -37.30
CA ARG A 191 -39.35 0.77 -38.05
C ARG A 191 -40.57 0.25 -37.28
N ALA A 192 -41.08 1.07 -36.37
CA ALA A 192 -42.43 1.62 -36.38
C ALA A 192 -42.41 2.90 -35.53
#